data_AF-A0A837DT42-F1
#
_entry.id   AF-A0A837DT42-F1
#
_cell.length_a   1.000
_cell.length_b   1.000
_cell.length_c   1.000
_cell.angle_alpha   90.00
_cell.angle_beta   90.00
_cell.angle_gamma   90.00
#
_symmetry.space_group_name_H-M   'P 1'
#
loop_
_entity.id
_entity.type
_entity.pdbx_description
1 polymer ?
#
loop_
_entity_poly.entity_id
_entity_poly.type
_entity_poly.pdbx_seq_one_letter_code
_entity_poly.pdbx_strand_id
1 'polypeptide(L)'
;MDFTFKKQKDTSIMIFTKASDKVADALRYFVHGATLLNGTGIYTGERTDIIIIVAQQDQIPYLRQTIKKADPNAFISIQDANAELGNYTQVFDD
;
A
#
# COMPACT_ATOMS: atom_id res chain seq x y z
N MET A 1 24.04 26.39 -3.22
CA MET A 1 23.20 25.37 -3.88
C MET A 1 22.41 24.71 -2.78
N ASP A 2 21.20 25.19 -2.54
CA ASP A 2 20.34 24.64 -1.50
C ASP A 2 19.75 23.33 -2.02
N PHE A 3 20.37 22.22 -1.62
CA PHE A 3 19.70 20.93 -1.67
C PHE A 3 18.60 20.97 -0.62
N THR A 4 17.43 21.50 -0.97
CA THR A 4 16.22 21.29 -0.19
C THR A 4 15.99 19.78 -0.16
N PHE A 5 16.44 19.13 0.90
CA PHE A 5 16.05 17.76 1.25
C PHE A 5 14.53 17.77 1.35
N LYS A 6 13.87 17.38 0.27
CA LYS A 6 12.42 17.21 0.24
C LYS A 6 12.15 16.07 1.23
N LYS A 7 11.70 16.41 2.43
CA LYS A 7 11.35 15.44 3.47
C LYS A 7 10.35 14.46 2.85
N GLN A 8 10.80 13.24 2.53
CA GLN A 8 9.93 12.19 2.01
C GLN A 8 8.93 11.88 3.12
N LYS A 9 7.66 12.15 2.84
CA LYS A 9 6.59 11.98 3.81
C LYS A 9 6.07 10.55 3.69
N ASP A 10 6.30 9.77 4.74
CA ASP A 10 5.69 8.46 4.87
C ASP A 10 4.17 8.61 4.98
N THR A 11 3.49 7.71 4.28
CA THR A 11 2.04 7.75 4.13
C THR A 11 1.51 6.34 4.27
N SER A 12 0.44 6.19 5.04
CA SER A 12 -0.31 4.95 5.16
C SER A 12 -1.24 4.81 3.96
N ILE A 13 -1.09 3.71 3.26
CA ILE A 13 -1.83 3.38 2.05
C ILE A 13 -2.65 2.13 2.37
N MET A 14 -3.98 2.29 2.34
CA MET A 14 -4.93 1.21 2.55
C MET A 14 -5.59 0.86 1.24
N ILE A 15 -5.44 -0.38 0.79
CA ILE A 15 -5.98 -0.89 -0.47
C ILE A 15 -7.15 -1.82 -0.13
N PHE A 16 -8.33 -1.49 -0.61
CA PHE A 16 -9.55 -2.26 -0.40
C PHE A 16 -9.85 -3.05 -1.67
N THR A 17 -9.98 -4.37 -1.57
CA THR A 17 -10.13 -5.26 -2.74
C THR A 17 -10.85 -6.55 -2.37
N LYS A 18 -11.53 -7.15 -3.37
CA LYS A 18 -12.06 -8.53 -3.29
C LYS A 18 -11.09 -9.56 -3.89
N ALA A 19 -9.96 -9.12 -4.42
CA ALA A 19 -8.96 -9.92 -5.12
C ALA A 19 -7.57 -9.71 -4.50
N SER A 20 -7.49 -9.76 -3.16
CA SER A 20 -6.27 -9.52 -2.38
C SER A 20 -5.09 -10.36 -2.82
N ASP A 21 -5.29 -11.62 -3.17
CA ASP A 21 -4.23 -12.51 -3.67
C ASP A 21 -3.58 -11.95 -4.96
N LYS A 22 -4.40 -11.47 -5.91
CA LYS A 22 -3.90 -10.87 -7.16
C LYS A 22 -3.14 -9.57 -6.92
N VAL A 23 -3.61 -8.77 -5.97
CA VAL A 23 -2.96 -7.51 -5.59
C VAL A 23 -1.64 -7.80 -4.86
N ALA A 24 -1.61 -8.78 -3.97
CA ALA A 24 -0.40 -9.21 -3.27
C ALA A 24 0.65 -9.76 -4.25
N ASP A 25 0.24 -10.59 -5.21
CA ASP A 25 1.14 -11.09 -6.27
C ASP A 25 1.69 -9.96 -7.14
N ALA A 26 0.85 -9.00 -7.53
CA ALA A 26 1.27 -7.84 -8.31
C ALA A 26 2.24 -6.91 -7.55
N LEU A 27 2.19 -6.91 -6.21
CA LEU A 27 3.05 -6.13 -5.33
C LEU A 27 4.18 -6.96 -4.70
N ARG A 28 4.38 -8.21 -5.11
CA ARG A 28 5.33 -9.14 -4.48
C ARG A 28 6.78 -8.63 -4.42
N TYR A 29 7.18 -7.82 -5.40
CA TYR A 29 8.52 -7.22 -5.47
C TYR A 29 8.57 -5.77 -4.98
N PHE A 30 7.50 -5.28 -4.37
CA PHE A 30 7.46 -3.97 -3.76
C PHE A 30 8.29 -3.98 -2.48
N VAL A 31 9.19 -3.00 -2.32
CA VAL A 31 10.25 -2.99 -1.29
C VAL A 31 9.69 -2.81 0.15
N HIS A 32 8.43 -2.41 0.27
CA HIS A 32 7.78 -2.15 1.54
C HIS A 32 6.98 -3.35 2.04
N GLY A 33 7.06 -3.62 3.34
CA GLY A 33 6.20 -4.60 4.00
C GLY A 33 4.72 -4.23 3.86
N ALA A 34 3.88 -5.26 3.77
CA ALA A 34 2.42 -5.13 3.68
C ALA A 34 1.75 -6.05 4.70
N THR A 35 0.64 -5.58 5.29
CA THR A 35 -0.20 -6.39 6.19
C THR A 35 -1.59 -6.56 5.58
N LEU A 36 -2.10 -7.79 5.59
CA LEU A 36 -3.47 -8.11 5.17
C LEU A 36 -4.41 -8.12 6.38
N LEU A 37 -5.51 -7.38 6.28
CA LEU A 37 -6.66 -7.49 7.19
C LEU A 37 -7.88 -8.02 6.42
N ASN A 38 -8.58 -8.99 6.98
CA ASN A 38 -9.82 -9.49 6.41
C ASN A 38 -11.01 -8.69 6.94
N GLY A 39 -11.79 -8.11 6.03
CA GLY A 39 -12.97 -7.32 6.36
C GLY A 39 -14.24 -7.85 5.71
N THR A 40 -15.37 -7.35 6.17
CA THR A 40 -16.70 -7.62 5.62
C THR A 40 -17.39 -6.30 5.32
N GLY A 41 -17.91 -6.15 4.10
CA GLY A 41 -18.67 -4.97 3.71
C GLY A 41 -19.96 -4.88 4.51
N ILE A 42 -20.15 -3.78 5.25
CA ILE A 42 -21.30 -3.67 6.18
C ILE A 42 -22.67 -3.65 5.47
N TYR A 43 -22.70 -3.19 4.21
CA TYR A 43 -23.93 -3.14 3.42
C TYR A 43 -24.14 -4.37 2.53
N THR A 44 -23.07 -4.99 2.03
CA THR A 44 -23.16 -6.12 1.09
C THR A 44 -22.99 -7.48 1.76
N GLY A 45 -22.39 -7.52 2.95
CA GLY A 45 -22.00 -8.77 3.63
C GLY A 45 -20.84 -9.51 2.95
N GLU A 46 -20.28 -8.98 1.87
CA GLU A 46 -19.22 -9.63 1.11
C GLU A 46 -17.85 -9.39 1.75
N ARG A 47 -16.96 -10.38 1.61
CA ARG A 47 -15.55 -10.25 1.99
C ARG A 47 -14.91 -9.10 1.21
N THR A 48 -14.32 -8.18 1.96
CA THR A 48 -13.47 -7.10 1.44
C THR A 48 -12.19 -7.10 2.24
N ASP A 49 -11.09 -7.47 1.60
CA ASP A 49 -9.79 -7.46 2.24
C ASP A 49 -9.16 -6.08 2.15
N ILE A 50 -8.34 -5.75 3.16
CA ILE A 50 -7.62 -4.49 3.27
C ILE A 50 -6.13 -4.80 3.32
N ILE A 51 -5.36 -4.33 2.35
CA ILE A 51 -3.89 -4.40 2.36
C ILE A 51 -3.36 -3.05 2.84
N ILE A 52 -2.60 -3.05 3.92
CA ILE A 52 -2.01 -1.85 4.51
C ILE A 52 -0.52 -1.82 4.20
N ILE A 53 -0.07 -0.70 3.65
CA ILE A 53 1.33 -0.44 3.27
C ILE A 53 1.72 0.93 3.80
N VAL A 54 2.90 1.05 4.40
CA VAL A 54 3.52 2.36 4.67
C VAL A 54 4.58 2.57 3.60
N ALA A 55 4.40 3.62 2.78
CA ALA A 55 5.32 3.95 1.71
C ALA A 55 5.42 5.46 1.52
N GLN A 56 6.42 5.86 0.73
CA GLN A 56 6.65 7.26 0.39
C GLN A 56 5.61 7.76 -0.61
N GLN A 57 5.24 9.05 -0.50
CA GLN A 57 4.21 9.67 -1.34
C GLN A 57 4.51 9.59 -2.85
N ASP A 58 5.77 9.56 -3.25
CA ASP A 58 6.21 9.45 -4.65
C ASP A 58 6.01 8.04 -5.25
N GLN A 59 5.82 7.00 -4.42
CA GLN A 59 5.51 5.65 -4.88
C GLN A 59 4.02 5.40 -5.16
N ILE A 60 3.15 6.32 -4.73
CA ILE A 60 1.69 6.22 -4.91
C ILE A 60 1.27 6.08 -6.38
N PRO A 61 1.84 6.81 -7.36
CA PRO A 61 1.48 6.64 -8.77
C PRO A 61 1.75 5.23 -9.30
N TYR A 62 2.87 4.62 -8.90
CA TYR A 62 3.21 3.25 -9.26
C TYR A 62 2.20 2.27 -8.65
N LEU A 63 1.95 2.37 -7.34
CA LEU A 63 0.96 1.54 -6.64
C LEU A 63 -0.41 1.63 -7.29
N ARG A 64 -0.90 2.85 -7.56
CA ARG A 64 -2.19 3.07 -8.24
C ARG A 64 -2.28 2.34 -9.58
N GLN A 65 -1.23 2.42 -10.40
CA GLN A 65 -1.24 1.76 -11.70
C GLN A 65 -1.21 0.23 -11.57
N THR A 66 -0.35 -0.30 -10.71
CA THR A 66 -0.20 -1.74 -10.49
C THR A 66 -1.48 -2.35 -9.92
N ILE A 67 -2.06 -1.72 -8.89
CA ILE A 67 -3.31 -2.17 -8.26
C ILE A 67 -4.46 -2.12 -9.26
N LYS A 68 -4.62 -1.04 -10.03
CA LYS A 68 -5.69 -0.92 -11.02
C LYS A 68 -5.57 -1.95 -12.14
N LYS A 69 -4.36 -2.37 -12.51
CA LYS A 69 -4.13 -3.47 -13.46
C LYS A 69 -4.50 -4.83 -12.87
N ALA A 70 -4.20 -5.05 -11.59
CA ALA A 70 -4.49 -6.31 -10.90
C ALA A 70 -5.99 -6.48 -10.57
N ASP A 71 -6.62 -5.42 -10.07
CA ASP A 71 -8.04 -5.34 -9.76
C ASP A 71 -8.59 -3.95 -10.09
N PRO A 72 -9.33 -3.79 -11.21
CA PRO A 72 -9.96 -2.53 -11.58
C PRO A 72 -11.01 -2.01 -10.58
N ASN A 73 -11.53 -2.89 -9.71
CA ASN A 73 -12.54 -2.53 -8.70
C ASN A 73 -11.93 -2.18 -7.34
N ALA A 74 -10.61 -2.36 -7.18
CA ALA A 74 -9.93 -1.97 -5.95
C ALA A 74 -9.88 -0.45 -5.82
N PHE A 75 -9.92 0.04 -4.58
CA PHE A 75 -9.71 1.46 -4.29
C PHE A 75 -8.68 1.66 -3.18
N ILE A 76 -8.06 2.84 -3.17
CA ILE A 76 -6.96 3.18 -2.28
C ILE A 76 -7.37 4.37 -1.41
N SER A 77 -7.26 4.22 -0.09
CA SER A 77 -7.31 5.31 0.88
C SER A 77 -5.89 5.66 1.30
N ILE A 78 -5.60 6.96 1.37
CA ILE A 78 -4.26 7.49 1.64
C ILE A 78 -4.39 8.39 2.87
N GLN A 79 -3.64 8.08 3.91
CA GLN A 79 -3.63 8.81 5.17
C GLN A 79 -2.19 9.19 5.52
N ASP A 80 -1.99 10.42 5.97
CA ASP A 80 -0.69 10.86 6.46
C ASP A 80 -0.23 9.93 7.60
N ALA A 81 0.94 9.32 7.46
CA ALA A 81 1.51 8.51 8.51
C ALA A 81 2.51 9.36 9.30
N ASN A 82 2.34 9.42 10.62
CA ASN A 82 3.41 9.80 11.53
C ASN A 82 4.15 8.51 11.93
N ALA A 83 4.82 7.88 10.97
CA ALA A 83 5.66 6.73 11.26
C ALA A 83 6.89 7.23 12.04
N GLU A 84 6.96 6.95 13.34
CA GLU A 84 8.05 7.42 14.20
C GLU A 84 9.18 6.37 14.34
N LEU A 85 8.89 5.06 14.25
CA LEU A 85 9.85 3.95 14.44
C LEU A 85 9.38 2.64 13.74
N GLY A 86 10.30 1.83 13.16
CA GLY A 86 10.05 0.43 12.72
C GLY A 86 10.76 -0.04 11.44
N ASN A 87 10.86 -1.37 11.22
CA ASN A 87 11.43 -2.01 10.01
C ASN A 87 10.34 -2.35 8.97
N TYR A 88 9.86 -1.35 8.22
CA TYR A 88 8.90 -1.57 7.13
C TYR A 88 9.56 -1.61 5.73
N THR A 89 10.88 -1.42 5.65
CA THR A 89 11.70 -1.64 4.46
C THR A 89 12.33 -3.04 4.52
N GLN A 90 12.12 -3.86 3.49
CA GLN A 90 12.86 -5.12 3.33
C GLN A 90 14.18 -4.85 2.61
N VAL A 91 15.30 -5.21 3.24
CA VAL A 91 16.60 -5.32 2.57
C VAL A 91 16.67 -6.73 2.00
N PHE A 92 16.73 -6.88 0.68
CA PHE A 92 17.08 -8.15 0.07
C PHE A 92 18.60 -8.29 0.16
N ASP A 93 19.08 -9.26 0.92
CA ASP A 93 20.47 -9.75 0.77
C ASP A 93 20.46 -10.76 -0.40
N ASP A 94 21.28 -10.47 -1.42
CA ASP A 94 21.57 -11.34 -2.57
C ASP A 94 22.33 -12.62 -2.18
#